data_AF-A0A930N0T9-F1
#
_entry.id   AF-A0A930N0T9-F1
#
_cell.length_a   1.000
_cell.length_b   1.000
_cell.length_c   1.000
_cell.angle_alpha   90.00
_cell.angle_beta   90.00
_cell.angle_gamma   90.00
#
_symmetry.space_group_name_H-M   'P 1'
#
loop_
_entity.id
_entity.type
_entity.pdbx_description
1 polymer ?
#
loop_
_entity_poly.entity_id
_entity_poly.type
_entity_poly.pdbx_seq_one_letter_code
_entity_poly.pdbx_strand_id
1 'polypeptide(L)'
;MKHLSKSLIALLLFAANTCAYAGQNMRTKDSLMVVTESNDNACTSHLVRDKSGVRDTLISIYCADGSEIEPLKEVNSKNKQTQIEVFAIYNAAADGSQYVLYNHQTQRTYITFATIADFKPASVLLKEDEKYVLLKTNNSAKAFPKETLNAGNREKYIANGSRYKVIKAGVKAIKNKP
;
A
#
# COMPACT_ATOMS: atom_id res chain seq x y z
N MET A 1 44.55 -7.81 -39.22
CA MET A 1 44.61 -7.04 -37.96
C MET A 1 43.39 -6.14 -37.94
N LYS A 2 42.27 -6.61 -37.38
CA LYS A 2 41.80 -6.42 -35.99
C LYS A 2 41.07 -5.09 -35.78
N HIS A 3 39.85 -5.23 -35.26
CA HIS A 3 39.06 -4.25 -34.51
C HIS A 3 38.03 -3.38 -35.25
N LEU A 4 37.10 -4.01 -35.97
CA LEU A 4 35.73 -3.50 -36.13
C LEU A 4 34.77 -4.35 -35.27
N SER A 5 34.99 -4.30 -33.96
CA SER A 5 34.02 -4.72 -32.95
C SER A 5 34.12 -3.70 -31.83
N LYS A 6 32.99 -3.06 -31.51
CA LYS A 6 32.68 -2.30 -30.26
C LYS A 6 31.58 -1.23 -30.43
N SER A 7 30.69 -1.33 -31.41
CA SER A 7 29.47 -0.50 -31.40
C SER A 7 28.24 -1.26 -31.90
N LEU A 8 28.04 -2.47 -31.38
CA LEU A 8 26.79 -3.21 -31.55
C LEU A 8 26.33 -3.91 -30.25
N ILE A 9 26.96 -3.58 -29.11
CA ILE A 9 26.64 -4.15 -27.79
C ILE A 9 26.49 -2.98 -26.82
N ALA A 10 25.48 -2.15 -27.07
CA ALA A 10 24.90 -1.25 -26.06
C ALA A 10 23.35 -1.27 -26.16
N LEU A 11 22.82 -2.35 -26.75
CA LEU A 11 21.39 -2.61 -26.87
C LEU A 11 21.17 -3.98 -26.25
N LEU A 12 21.20 -4.04 -24.92
CA LEU A 12 20.79 -5.17 -24.06
C LEU A 12 21.33 -4.86 -22.67
N LEU A 13 20.56 -4.12 -21.87
CA LEU A 13 20.51 -4.17 -20.39
C LEU A 13 19.57 -3.06 -19.85
N PHE A 14 18.40 -2.90 -20.45
CA PHE A 14 17.24 -2.40 -19.70
C PHE A 14 16.53 -3.62 -19.10
N ALA A 15 17.16 -4.22 -18.09
CA ALA A 15 16.45 -5.11 -17.18
C ALA A 15 15.56 -4.20 -16.31
N ALA A 16 14.35 -3.93 -16.78
CA ALA A 16 13.32 -3.35 -15.94
C ALA A 16 13.10 -4.31 -14.76
N ASN A 17 13.57 -3.91 -13.58
CA ASN A 17 13.27 -4.56 -12.31
C ASN A 17 11.79 -4.32 -12.00
N THR A 18 10.92 -4.96 -12.76
CA THR A 18 9.49 -5.02 -12.47
C THR A 18 9.32 -6.04 -11.36
N CYS A 19 9.29 -5.57 -10.12
CA CYS A 19 8.71 -6.35 -9.02
C CYS A 19 7.19 -6.38 -9.21
N ALA A 20 6.71 -7.13 -10.21
CA ALA A 20 5.29 -7.31 -10.47
C ALA A 20 4.71 -8.24 -9.41
N TYR A 21 4.14 -7.65 -8.35
CA TYR A 21 3.28 -8.39 -7.44
C TYR A 21 1.88 -8.49 -8.07
N ALA A 22 1.32 -9.70 -8.18
CA ALA A 22 -0.07 -9.90 -8.60
C ALA A 22 -0.84 -10.61 -7.47
N GLY A 23 -1.66 -9.86 -6.73
CA GLY A 23 -2.68 -10.44 -5.85
C GLY A 23 -3.84 -10.98 -6.69
N GLN A 24 -4.08 -12.29 -6.67
CA GLN A 24 -5.19 -12.93 -7.40
C GLN A 24 -6.31 -13.25 -6.42
N ASN A 25 -7.53 -12.77 -6.70
CA ASN A 25 -8.72 -13.08 -5.89
C ASN A 25 -9.79 -13.73 -6.77
N MET A 26 -10.07 -15.02 -6.54
CA MET A 26 -10.86 -15.88 -7.44
C MET A 26 -12.36 -15.56 -7.56
N ARG A 27 -12.87 -14.51 -6.88
CA ARG A 27 -14.29 -14.11 -6.97
C ARG A 27 -14.56 -12.78 -7.66
N THR A 28 -13.54 -11.99 -7.94
CA THR A 28 -13.63 -10.73 -8.70
C THR A 28 -12.37 -10.60 -9.54
N LYS A 29 -12.47 -10.45 -10.87
CA LYS A 29 -11.33 -10.34 -11.82
C LYS A 29 -10.48 -9.07 -11.66
N ASP A 30 -10.48 -8.46 -10.48
CA ASP A 30 -9.62 -7.33 -10.17
C ASP A 30 -8.36 -7.88 -9.52
N SER A 31 -7.21 -7.58 -10.10
CA SER A 31 -5.91 -7.83 -9.49
C SER A 31 -5.26 -6.51 -9.10
N LEU A 32 -4.61 -6.49 -7.94
CA LEU A 32 -3.82 -5.36 -7.50
C LEU A 32 -2.34 -5.68 -7.71
N MET A 33 -1.62 -4.68 -8.21
CA MET A 33 -0.19 -4.77 -8.46
C MET A 33 0.52 -3.48 -8.16
N VAL A 34 1.77 -3.61 -7.69
CA VAL A 34 2.69 -2.49 -7.57
C VAL A 34 3.55 -2.47 -8.83
N VAL A 35 3.59 -1.33 -9.52
CA VAL A 35 4.38 -1.10 -10.73
C VAL A 35 5.31 0.06 -10.46
N THR A 36 6.61 -0.16 -10.56
CA THR A 36 7.62 0.89 -10.38
C THR A 36 8.23 1.25 -11.72
N GLU A 37 8.20 2.54 -12.04
CA GLU A 37 8.83 3.14 -13.19
C GLU A 37 10.02 3.98 -12.71
N SER A 38 11.23 3.59 -13.11
CA SER A 38 12.47 4.27 -12.71
C SER A 38 13.37 4.54 -13.91
N ASN A 39 13.94 5.73 -13.97
CA ASN A 39 15.01 6.14 -14.89
C ASN A 39 16.09 6.91 -14.11
N ASP A 40 17.12 7.40 -14.81
CA ASP A 40 18.28 8.06 -14.18
C ASP A 40 17.93 9.28 -13.31
N ASN A 41 16.78 9.92 -13.55
CA ASN A 41 16.39 11.18 -12.90
C ASN A 41 15.11 11.08 -12.05
N ALA A 42 14.37 9.97 -12.14
CA ALA A 42 13.08 9.84 -11.48
C ALA A 42 12.73 8.39 -11.14
N CYS A 43 12.03 8.21 -10.03
CA CYS A 43 11.41 6.96 -9.63
C CYS A 43 9.98 7.25 -9.20
N THR A 44 9.00 6.59 -9.82
CA THR A 44 7.60 6.61 -9.40
C THR A 44 7.10 5.19 -9.20
N SER A 45 6.46 4.91 -8.06
CA SER A 45 5.80 3.63 -7.79
C SER A 45 4.29 3.82 -7.79
N HIS A 46 3.58 2.92 -8.45
CA HIS A 46 2.14 2.95 -8.66
C HIS A 46 1.49 1.73 -8.04
N LEU A 47 0.44 1.94 -7.25
CA LEU A 47 -0.53 0.88 -6.97
C LEU A 47 -1.60 0.91 -8.04
N VAL A 48 -1.70 -0.16 -8.81
CA VAL A 48 -2.58 -0.29 -9.97
C VAL A 48 -3.61 -1.38 -9.71
N ARG A 49 -4.87 -1.09 -10.06
CA ARG A 49 -5.93 -2.07 -10.21
C ARG A 49 -6.02 -2.45 -11.68
N ASP A 50 -5.83 -3.72 -11.98
CA ASP A 50 -6.11 -4.30 -13.30
C ASP A 50 -7.45 -5.05 -13.23
N LYS A 51 -8.43 -4.57 -13.98
CA LYS A 51 -9.75 -5.18 -14.13
C LYS A 51 -9.95 -5.58 -15.58
N SER A 52 -9.78 -6.88 -15.85
CA SER A 52 -9.95 -7.47 -17.20
C SER A 52 -9.11 -6.76 -18.28
N GLY A 53 -7.88 -6.35 -17.96
CA GLY A 53 -6.95 -5.69 -18.88
C GLY A 53 -7.04 -4.16 -18.89
N VAL A 54 -8.02 -3.58 -18.19
CA VAL A 54 -8.08 -2.12 -17.96
C VAL A 54 -7.35 -1.81 -16.66
N ARG A 55 -6.31 -0.98 -16.75
CA ARG A 55 -5.46 -0.61 -15.61
C ARG A 55 -5.77 0.79 -15.12
N ASP A 56 -6.16 0.87 -13.85
CA ASP A 56 -6.43 2.11 -13.15
C ASP A 56 -5.38 2.34 -12.07
N THR A 57 -4.67 3.46 -12.13
CA THR A 57 -3.74 3.86 -11.06
C THR A 57 -4.54 4.37 -9.87
N LEU A 58 -4.46 3.65 -8.75
CA LEU A 58 -5.12 4.02 -7.50
C LEU A 58 -4.33 5.11 -6.77
N ILE A 59 -3.00 4.95 -6.69
CA ILE A 59 -2.10 5.91 -6.04
C ILE A 59 -0.70 5.81 -6.64
N SER A 60 0.00 6.93 -6.66
CA SER A 60 1.40 7.03 -7.11
C SER A 60 2.21 7.73 -6.02
N ILE A 61 3.44 7.28 -5.82
CA ILE A 61 4.42 7.93 -4.94
C ILE A 61 5.74 8.12 -5.67
N TYR A 62 6.47 9.16 -5.29
CA TYR A 62 7.89 9.25 -5.61
C TYR A 62 8.65 8.20 -4.78
N CYS A 63 9.62 7.52 -5.38
CA CYS A 63 10.37 6.44 -4.73
C CYS A 63 11.89 6.61 -4.72
N ALA A 64 12.42 7.69 -5.31
CA ALA A 64 13.88 7.88 -5.34
C ALA A 64 14.44 8.35 -3.99
N ASP A 65 13.57 8.79 -3.09
CA ASP A 65 13.87 9.10 -1.68
C ASP A 65 13.89 7.85 -0.78
N GLY A 66 13.62 6.66 -1.34
CA GLY A 66 13.48 5.40 -0.60
C GLY A 66 12.06 5.13 -0.09
N SER A 67 11.09 5.96 -0.43
CA SER A 67 9.67 5.68 -0.17
C SER A 67 9.17 4.53 -1.04
N GLU A 68 8.26 3.71 -0.52
CA GLU A 68 7.81 2.50 -1.20
C GLU A 68 6.33 2.15 -0.92
N ILE A 69 5.76 1.33 -1.83
CA ILE A 69 4.45 0.71 -1.66
C ILE A 69 4.66 -0.77 -1.38
N GLU A 70 4.44 -1.20 -0.13
CA GLU A 70 4.62 -2.59 0.30
C GLU A 70 3.25 -3.31 0.43
N PRO A 71 3.00 -4.42 -0.29
CA PRO A 71 1.82 -5.25 -0.06
C PRO A 71 1.92 -5.99 1.28
N LEU A 72 0.90 -5.87 2.13
CA LEU A 72 0.87 -6.53 3.44
C LEU A 72 0.13 -7.88 3.34
N LYS A 73 0.82 -8.87 2.75
CA LYS A 73 0.27 -10.18 2.34
C LYS A 73 -0.35 -11.03 3.45
N GLU A 74 0.06 -10.82 4.70
CA GLU A 74 -0.38 -11.60 5.86
C GLU A 74 -1.49 -10.92 6.68
N VAL A 75 -1.97 -9.76 6.22
CA VAL A 75 -3.02 -9.02 6.92
C VAL A 75 -4.35 -9.77 6.79
N ASN A 76 -4.77 -10.39 7.88
CA ASN A 76 -6.07 -11.03 7.96
C ASN A 76 -7.16 -9.96 8.02
N SER A 77 -8.01 -9.89 7.01
CA SER A 77 -9.31 -9.24 7.16
C SER A 77 -10.16 -10.12 8.07
N LYS A 78 -10.50 -9.63 9.27
CA LYS A 78 -11.28 -10.42 10.25
C LYS A 78 -12.67 -10.80 9.75
N ASN A 79 -13.16 -10.15 8.71
CA ASN A 79 -14.43 -10.45 8.11
C ASN A 79 -14.19 -11.18 6.79
N LYS A 80 -14.40 -12.51 6.76
CA LYS A 80 -14.25 -13.35 5.55
C LYS A 80 -15.11 -12.88 4.37
N GLN A 81 -16.12 -12.03 4.63
CA GLN A 81 -16.94 -11.42 3.59
C GLN A 81 -16.23 -10.22 2.94
N THR A 82 -15.63 -9.32 3.70
CA THR A 82 -14.86 -8.19 3.16
C THR A 82 -13.42 -8.61 2.93
N GLN A 83 -13.14 -9.07 1.71
CA GLN A 83 -11.76 -9.24 1.23
C GLN A 83 -11.14 -7.84 1.10
N ILE A 84 -10.47 -7.41 2.17
CA ILE A 84 -9.71 -6.16 2.21
C ILE A 84 -8.26 -6.51 1.94
N GLU A 85 -7.69 -5.93 0.88
CA GLU A 85 -6.26 -6.00 0.60
C GLU A 85 -5.60 -4.72 1.10
N VAL A 86 -4.44 -4.84 1.74
CA VAL A 86 -3.78 -3.73 2.44
C VAL A 86 -2.36 -3.54 1.91
N PHE A 87 -2.01 -2.28 1.67
CA PHE A 87 -0.68 -1.85 1.28
C PHE A 87 -0.19 -0.80 2.28
N ALA A 88 1.07 -0.87 2.67
CA ALA A 88 1.74 0.22 3.35
C ALA A 88 2.35 1.15 2.30
N ILE A 89 2.10 2.44 2.43
CA ILE A 89 2.87 3.48 1.75
C ILE A 89 3.87 3.99 2.77
N TYR A 90 5.09 3.47 2.71
CA TYR A 90 6.19 3.94 3.54
C TYR A 90 6.73 5.26 2.97
N ASN A 91 6.83 6.26 3.84
CA ASN A 91 7.42 7.56 3.53
C ASN A 91 8.79 7.63 4.22
N ALA A 92 9.87 7.68 3.42
CA ALA A 92 11.23 7.67 3.95
C ALA A 92 11.61 8.95 4.72
N ALA A 93 11.06 10.10 4.34
CA ALA A 93 11.33 11.37 5.02
C ALA A 93 10.69 11.45 6.41
N ALA A 94 9.51 10.84 6.58
CA ALA A 94 8.78 10.80 7.84
C ALA A 94 9.13 9.57 8.69
N ASP A 95 9.73 8.54 8.10
CA ASP A 95 9.94 7.23 8.70
C ASP A 95 8.64 6.66 9.28
N GLY A 96 7.67 6.42 8.40
CA GLY A 96 6.37 5.86 8.79
C GLY A 96 5.47 5.59 7.61
N SER A 97 4.40 4.83 7.87
CA SER A 97 3.49 4.37 6.82
C SER A 97 2.10 4.95 6.93
N GLN A 98 1.53 5.32 5.78
CA GLN A 98 0.07 5.33 5.62
C GLN A 98 -0.37 3.95 5.13
N TYR A 99 -1.63 3.59 5.36
CA TYR A 99 -2.18 2.32 4.89
C TYR A 99 -3.27 2.54 3.87
N VAL A 100 -3.09 1.92 2.70
CA VAL A 100 -4.10 1.85 1.65
C VAL A 100 -4.89 0.56 1.83
N LEU A 101 -6.22 0.66 1.77
CA LEU A 101 -7.15 -0.44 1.94
C LEU A 101 -8.04 -0.52 0.70
N TYR A 102 -7.96 -1.62 -0.03
CA TYR A 102 -8.85 -1.91 -1.14
C TYR A 102 -9.94 -2.88 -0.70
N ASN A 103 -11.20 -2.47 -0.83
CA ASN A 103 -12.32 -3.38 -0.62
C ASN A 103 -12.74 -4.00 -1.95
N HIS A 104 -12.46 -5.31 -2.12
CA HIS A 104 -12.82 -6.08 -3.31
C HIS A 104 -14.34 -6.16 -3.54
N GLN A 105 -15.17 -6.04 -2.50
CA GLN A 105 -16.63 -6.07 -2.64
C GLN A 105 -17.19 -4.77 -3.20
N THR A 106 -16.74 -3.63 -2.68
CA THR A 106 -17.24 -2.29 -3.08
C THR A 106 -16.43 -1.67 -4.21
N GLN A 107 -15.28 -2.26 -4.56
CA GLN A 107 -14.29 -1.74 -5.50
C GLN A 107 -13.80 -0.33 -5.15
N ARG A 108 -13.82 0.00 -3.84
CA ARG A 108 -13.39 1.29 -3.30
C ARG A 108 -12.04 1.17 -2.62
N THR A 109 -11.24 2.21 -2.80
CA THR A 109 -9.91 2.35 -2.20
C THR A 109 -9.94 3.44 -1.14
N TYR A 110 -9.32 3.16 0.00
CA TYR A 110 -9.21 4.08 1.12
C TYR A 110 -7.75 4.23 1.53
N ILE A 111 -7.39 5.38 2.10
CA ILE A 111 -6.08 5.61 2.72
C ILE A 111 -6.25 6.24 4.09
N THR A 112 -5.41 5.84 5.05
CA THR A 112 -5.38 6.47 6.38
C THR A 112 -4.94 7.92 6.30
N PHE A 113 -5.54 8.79 7.11
CA PHE A 113 -5.07 10.17 7.25
C PHE A 113 -3.70 10.25 7.91
N ALA A 114 -3.48 9.44 8.95
CA ALA A 114 -2.24 9.46 9.71
C ALA A 114 -1.14 8.63 9.01
N THR A 115 0.08 9.16 9.09
CA THR A 115 1.33 8.42 8.87
C THR A 115 1.79 7.89 10.23
N ILE A 116 2.04 6.60 10.32
CA ILE A 116 2.29 5.91 11.59
C ILE A 116 3.66 5.24 11.50
N ALA A 117 4.57 5.65 12.38
CA ALA A 117 5.87 5.00 12.54
C ALA A 117 5.78 3.75 13.42
N ASP A 118 6.71 2.82 13.25
CA ASP A 118 6.84 1.60 14.07
C ASP A 118 5.53 0.81 14.24
N PHE A 119 4.81 0.62 13.14
CA PHE A 119 3.58 -0.17 13.14
C PHE A 119 3.49 -1.02 11.88
N LYS A 120 3.22 -2.31 12.03
CA LYS A 120 2.90 -3.23 10.94
C LYS A 120 1.64 -3.98 11.32
N PRO A 121 0.47 -3.68 10.71
CA PRO A 121 -0.74 -4.40 11.03
C PRO A 121 -0.62 -5.84 10.57
N ALA A 122 -1.14 -6.77 11.37
CA ALA A 122 -1.39 -8.16 10.99
C ALA A 122 -2.90 -8.45 10.81
N SER A 123 -3.77 -7.53 11.24
CA SER A 123 -5.20 -7.57 10.90
C SER A 123 -5.80 -6.18 10.83
N VAL A 124 -6.84 -6.06 10.00
CA VAL A 124 -7.60 -4.82 9.84
C VAL A 124 -9.10 -5.04 9.96
N LEU A 125 -9.80 -3.98 10.39
CA LEU A 125 -11.25 -3.89 10.32
C LEU A 125 -11.63 -2.53 9.77
N LEU A 126 -11.95 -2.47 8.47
CA LEU A 126 -12.45 -1.28 7.81
C LEU A 126 -13.93 -1.07 8.15
N LYS A 127 -14.28 0.14 8.55
CA LYS A 127 -15.65 0.59 8.82
C LYS A 127 -15.95 1.75 7.87
N GLU A 128 -16.42 1.42 6.67
CA GLU A 128 -16.61 2.40 5.59
C GLU A 128 -17.61 3.50 5.96
N ASP A 129 -18.78 3.12 6.49
CA ASP A 129 -19.83 4.08 6.87
C ASP A 129 -19.36 5.05 7.95
N GLU A 130 -18.51 4.58 8.86
CA GLU A 130 -17.93 5.36 9.94
C GLU A 130 -16.58 6.02 9.57
N LYS A 131 -16.09 5.79 8.34
CA LYS A 131 -14.85 6.34 7.78
C LYS A 131 -13.61 6.14 8.65
N TYR A 132 -13.43 4.95 9.22
CA TYR A 132 -12.21 4.59 9.92
C TYR A 132 -11.81 3.13 9.70
N VAL A 133 -10.57 2.81 10.07
CA VAL A 133 -10.05 1.44 10.15
C VAL A 133 -9.49 1.19 11.55
N LEU A 134 -9.69 -0.02 12.07
CA LEU A 134 -8.89 -0.54 13.18
C LEU A 134 -7.72 -1.34 12.63
N LEU A 135 -6.50 -0.86 12.85
CA LEU A 135 -5.26 -1.55 12.54
C LEU A 135 -4.78 -2.27 13.80
N LYS A 136 -4.35 -3.52 13.67
CA LYS A 136 -3.94 -4.34 14.82
C LYS A 136 -2.66 -5.11 14.53
N THR A 137 -1.71 -5.12 15.46
CA THR A 137 -0.45 -5.86 15.32
C THR A 137 -0.62 -7.38 15.37
N ASN A 138 -1.75 -7.88 15.89
CA ASN A 138 -2.12 -9.29 15.82
C ASN A 138 -3.64 -9.48 15.95
N ASN A 139 -4.10 -10.70 15.70
CA ASN A 139 -5.53 -11.04 15.76
C ASN A 139 -6.11 -11.02 17.18
N SER A 140 -5.30 -11.25 18.22
CA SER A 140 -5.76 -11.26 19.62
C SER A 140 -5.84 -9.87 20.25
N ALA A 141 -5.25 -8.85 19.63
CA ALA A 141 -5.26 -7.47 20.11
C ALA A 141 -6.70 -6.95 20.25
N LYS A 142 -7.07 -6.65 21.48
CA LYS A 142 -8.39 -6.14 21.85
C LYS A 142 -8.37 -4.62 21.74
N ALA A 143 -9.46 -4.05 21.22
CA ALA A 143 -9.60 -2.61 21.07
C ALA A 143 -10.04 -1.97 22.40
N PHE A 144 -9.35 -2.29 23.50
CA PHE A 144 -9.62 -1.67 24.79
C PHE A 144 -9.12 -0.23 24.79
N PRO A 145 -9.79 0.71 25.48
CA PRO A 145 -9.44 2.13 25.46
C PRO A 145 -7.98 2.44 25.84
N LYS A 146 -7.40 1.69 26.79
CA LYS A 146 -6.01 1.87 27.22
C LYS A 146 -4.97 1.31 26.22
N GLU A 147 -5.39 0.44 25.32
CA GLU A 147 -4.52 -0.25 24.35
C GLU A 147 -4.72 0.26 22.91
N THR A 148 -5.67 1.19 22.73
CA THR A 148 -6.06 1.73 21.43
C THR A 148 -5.69 3.20 21.31
N LEU A 149 -4.82 3.52 20.36
CA LEU A 149 -4.60 4.90 19.96
C LEU A 149 -5.70 5.34 19.00
N ASN A 150 -6.34 6.47 19.30
CA ASN A 150 -7.20 7.15 18.33
C ASN A 150 -6.37 8.15 17.51
N ALA A 151 -6.05 7.77 16.28
CA ALA A 151 -5.32 8.61 15.33
C ALA A 151 -6.20 9.72 14.73
N GLY A 152 -7.52 9.65 14.84
CA GLY A 152 -8.44 10.67 14.31
C GLY A 152 -8.43 10.74 12.78
N ASN A 153 -8.93 11.85 12.23
CA ASN A 153 -9.21 12.05 10.79
C ASN A 153 -8.46 13.26 10.20
N ARG A 154 -7.29 13.58 10.73
CA ARG A 154 -6.43 14.67 10.24
C ARG A 154 -5.08 14.11 9.82
N GLU A 155 -4.49 14.72 8.80
CA GLU A 155 -3.13 14.39 8.38
C GLU A 155 -2.16 14.76 9.50
N LYS A 156 -1.49 13.76 10.04
CA LYS A 156 -0.47 13.92 11.08
C LYS A 156 0.46 12.72 11.10
N TYR A 157 1.67 12.98 11.57
CA TYR A 157 2.62 11.94 11.93
C TYR A 157 2.35 11.44 13.36
N ILE A 158 2.50 10.13 13.56
CA ILE A 158 2.34 9.47 14.85
C ILE A 158 3.55 8.57 15.09
N ALA A 159 4.38 8.95 16.06
CA ALA A 159 5.40 8.07 16.62
C ALA A 159 4.75 7.05 17.55
N ASN A 160 4.59 5.80 17.11
CA ASN A 160 4.03 4.74 17.96
C ASN A 160 5.08 4.17 18.91
N GLY A 161 6.33 3.98 18.45
CA GLY A 161 7.38 3.32 19.24
C GLY A 161 6.93 1.97 19.80
N SER A 162 6.12 1.22 19.04
CA SER A 162 5.48 -0.04 19.46
C SER A 162 4.56 0.05 20.71
N ARG A 163 4.17 1.25 21.16
CA ARG A 163 3.38 1.45 22.40
C ARG A 163 1.96 0.92 22.27
N TYR A 164 1.28 1.24 21.17
CA TYR A 164 -0.10 0.84 20.93
C TYR A 164 -0.14 -0.36 20.00
N LYS A 165 -0.92 -1.38 20.39
CA LYS A 165 -1.15 -2.59 19.59
C LYS A 165 -2.38 -2.48 18.69
N VAL A 166 -3.26 -1.52 18.98
CA VAL A 166 -4.44 -1.19 18.18
C VAL A 166 -4.41 0.30 17.86
N ILE A 167 -4.65 0.64 16.60
CA ILE A 167 -4.79 2.03 16.14
C ILE A 167 -6.14 2.17 15.43
N LYS A 168 -6.97 3.08 15.92
CA LYS A 168 -8.16 3.56 15.21
C LYS A 168 -7.77 4.76 14.36
N ALA A 169 -7.66 4.56 13.06
CA ALA A 169 -7.28 5.61 12.11
C ALA A 169 -8.45 5.99 11.21
N GLY A 170 -8.73 7.29 11.09
CA GLY A 170 -9.65 7.78 10.09
C GLY A 170 -9.11 7.51 8.68
N VAL A 171 -10.01 7.29 7.74
CA VAL A 171 -9.67 7.04 6.33
C VAL A 171 -10.38 8.02 5.40
N LYS A 172 -9.74 8.34 4.27
CA LYS A 172 -10.35 9.04 3.14
C LYS A 172 -10.42 8.11 1.94
N ALA A 173 -11.50 8.21 1.18
CA ALA A 173 -11.62 7.50 -0.09
C ALA A 173 -10.67 8.11 -1.11
N ILE A 174 -9.96 7.27 -1.86
CA ILE A 174 -9.19 7.70 -3.02
C ILE A 174 -10.15 7.71 -4.21
N LYS A 175 -10.31 8.87 -4.85
CA LYS A 175 -11.09 8.95 -6.09
C LYS A 175 -10.30 8.26 -7.18
N ASN A 176 -10.81 7.15 -7.71
CA ASN A 176 -10.29 6.56 -8.94
C ASN A 176 -10.45 7.61 -10.03
N LYS A 177 -9.36 8.02 -10.68
CA LYS A 177 -9.46 8.78 -11.91
C LYS A 177 -9.99 7.81 -12.99
N PRO A 178 -11.07 8.14 -13.71
CA PRO A 178 -11.56 7.33 -14.81
C PRO A 178 -10.57 7.30 -15.97
#